data_AF-A0A1A0MNX1-F1
#
_entry.id   AF-A0A1A0MNX1-F1
#
_cell.length_a   1.000
_cell.length_b   1.000
_cell.length_c   1.000
_cell.angle_alpha   90.00
_cell.angle_beta   90.00
_cell.angle_gamma   90.00
#
_symmetry.space_group_name_H-M   'P 1'
#
loop_
_entity.id
_entity.type
_entity.pdbx_description
1 polymer ?
#
loop_
_entity_poly.entity_id
_entity_poly.type
_entity_poly.pdbx_seq_one_letter_code
_entity_poly.pdbx_strand_id
1 'polypeptide(L)'
;MPIRRCAGLAAFAVAVALTSPVNAHSEAGDECGHAGDNTVTVAAGSISCADALGVINRYLTDPSVVRDGEWVRFDGWDCWTPSPEQQVLNAFSAECNRGVDDIQVRD
;
A
#
# COMPACT_ATOMS: atom_id res chain seq x y z
N MET A 1 -44.42 -0.41 -46.15
CA MET A 1 -42.97 -0.54 -45.87
C MET A 1 -42.60 0.40 -44.73
N PRO A 2 -41.66 0.00 -43.84
CA PRO A 2 -41.81 0.08 -42.38
C PRO A 2 -40.81 1.05 -41.71
N ILE A 3 -40.89 1.19 -40.38
CA ILE A 3 -39.81 1.35 -39.35
C ILE A 3 -40.45 2.10 -38.14
N ARG A 4 -40.76 1.42 -37.01
CA ARG A 4 -39.87 1.12 -35.85
C ARG A 4 -39.48 2.43 -35.12
N ARG A 5 -39.48 2.60 -33.80
CA ARG A 5 -39.27 1.70 -32.65
C ARG A 5 -39.46 2.52 -31.35
N CYS A 6 -39.97 1.85 -30.32
CA CYS A 6 -39.44 1.74 -28.94
C CYS A 6 -38.91 3.02 -28.23
N ALA A 7 -39.53 3.47 -27.13
CA ALA A 7 -39.38 2.94 -25.77
C ALA A 7 -38.23 3.60 -24.98
N GLY A 8 -38.56 3.99 -23.75
CA GLY A 8 -37.63 3.95 -22.62
C GLY A 8 -36.70 5.14 -22.45
N LEU A 9 -37.14 6.13 -21.67
CA LEU A 9 -36.21 6.92 -20.85
C LEU A 9 -36.45 6.52 -19.40
N ALA A 10 -35.82 5.41 -19.02
CA ALA A 10 -35.65 5.05 -17.62
C ALA A 10 -34.67 6.04 -16.99
N ALA A 11 -35.16 6.79 -16.01
CA ALA A 11 -34.33 7.64 -15.16
C ALA A 11 -33.43 6.75 -14.30
N PHE A 12 -32.14 6.71 -14.62
CA PHE A 12 -31.14 6.16 -13.72
C PHE A 12 -30.66 7.27 -12.79
N ALA A 13 -31.27 7.36 -11.61
CA ALA A 13 -30.69 8.08 -10.50
C ALA A 13 -29.51 7.26 -9.96
N VAL A 14 -28.29 7.68 -10.29
CA VAL A 14 -27.07 7.14 -9.67
C VAL A 14 -26.95 7.79 -8.30
N ALA A 15 -27.32 7.05 -7.25
CA ALA A 15 -26.98 7.43 -5.88
C ALA A 15 -25.49 7.13 -5.66
N VAL A 16 -24.64 8.15 -5.77
CA VAL A 16 -23.24 8.07 -5.33
C VAL A 16 -23.26 8.05 -3.80
N ALA A 17 -23.10 6.87 -3.21
CA ALA A 17 -22.83 6.75 -1.79
C ALA A 17 -21.40 7.24 -1.51
N LEU A 18 -21.26 8.47 -1.05
CA LEU A 18 -20.01 8.99 -0.49
C LEU A 18 -19.82 8.40 0.91
N THR A 19 -19.47 7.13 1.00
CA THR A 19 -18.94 6.55 2.23
C THR A 19 -17.46 6.93 2.30
N SER A 20 -17.14 7.97 3.07
CA SER A 20 -15.76 8.28 3.42
C SER A 20 -15.16 7.08 4.16
N PRO A 21 -14.06 6.46 3.69
CA PRO A 21 -13.43 5.43 4.50
C PRO A 21 -12.49 6.12 5.48
N VAL A 22 -12.96 6.35 6.70
CA VAL A 22 -12.07 6.72 7.81
C VAL A 22 -11.20 5.52 8.24
N ASN A 23 -11.47 4.30 7.76
CA ASN A 23 -10.63 3.11 7.94
C ASN A 23 -10.85 2.11 6.80
N ALA A 24 -10.55 2.47 5.55
CA ALA A 24 -10.37 1.43 4.53
C ALA A 24 -9.02 0.75 4.80
N HIS A 25 -9.07 -0.55 5.02
CA HIS A 25 -7.87 -1.36 4.90
C HIS A 25 -7.49 -1.45 3.43
N SER A 26 -6.19 -1.44 3.20
CA SER A 26 -5.59 -1.73 1.91
C SER A 26 -5.16 -3.18 1.88
N GLU A 27 -5.39 -3.79 0.72
CA GLU A 27 -5.15 -5.19 0.43
C GLU A 27 -3.84 -5.35 -0.34
N ALA A 28 -3.40 -6.59 -0.52
CA ALA A 28 -2.25 -6.91 -1.36
C ALA A 28 -2.37 -6.30 -2.77
N GLY A 29 -1.40 -5.49 -3.15
CA GLY A 29 -1.32 -4.74 -4.41
C GLY A 29 -1.68 -3.26 -4.31
N ASP A 30 -2.26 -2.81 -3.20
CA ASP A 30 -2.68 -1.41 -3.05
C ASP A 30 -1.49 -0.46 -2.81
N GLU A 31 -1.51 0.67 -3.50
CA GLU A 31 -0.56 1.77 -3.32
C GLU A 31 -1.07 2.74 -2.27
N CYS A 32 -0.26 2.98 -1.24
CA CYS A 32 -0.64 3.73 -0.06
C CYS A 32 -0.09 5.15 0.03
N GLY A 33 0.80 5.53 -0.89
CA GLY A 33 1.44 6.84 -0.92
C GLY A 33 2.93 6.74 -1.20
N HIS A 34 3.70 7.76 -0.83
CA HIS A 34 5.12 7.82 -1.14
C HIS A 34 6.00 7.95 0.11
N ALA A 35 7.19 7.35 0.06
CA ALA A 35 8.28 7.51 1.01
C ALA A 35 9.51 8.00 0.23
N GLY A 36 9.79 9.31 0.29
CA GLY A 36 10.70 9.94 -0.65
C GLY A 36 10.10 9.94 -2.06
N ASP A 37 10.87 9.47 -3.04
CA ASP A 37 10.44 9.39 -4.44
C ASP A 37 9.72 8.06 -4.77
N ASN A 38 9.69 7.12 -3.83
CA ASN A 38 9.21 5.75 -4.07
C ASN A 38 7.82 5.53 -3.48
N THR A 39 7.07 4.59 -4.05
CA THR A 39 5.70 4.24 -3.65
C THR A 39 5.69 3.18 -2.55
N VAL A 40 4.91 3.40 -1.50
CA VAL A 40 4.63 2.41 -0.46
C VAL A 40 3.46 1.55 -0.91
N THR A 41 3.68 0.24 -1.02
CA THR A 41 2.70 -0.75 -1.49
C THR A 41 2.45 -1.79 -0.41
N VAL A 42 1.19 -2.19 -0.19
CA VAL A 42 0.88 -3.38 0.60
C VAL A 42 1.15 -4.60 -0.27
N ALA A 43 2.19 -5.37 0.04
CA ALA A 43 2.58 -6.55 -0.73
C ALA A 43 1.80 -7.81 -0.31
N ALA A 44 1.42 -7.90 0.96
CA ALA A 44 0.55 -8.96 1.48
C ALA A 44 -0.23 -8.49 2.72
N GLY A 45 -1.30 -9.22 3.05
CA GLY A 45 -2.12 -8.94 4.23
C GLY A 45 -3.16 -7.83 4.01
N SER A 46 -3.63 -7.25 5.12
CA SER A 46 -4.66 -6.21 5.12
C SER A 46 -4.34 -5.18 6.20
N ILE A 47 -3.85 -4.02 5.78
CA ILE A 47 -3.38 -2.94 6.66
C ILE A 47 -3.88 -1.59 6.15
N SER A 48 -4.16 -0.64 7.04
CA SER A 48 -4.51 0.71 6.59
C SER A 48 -3.31 1.39 5.93
N CYS A 49 -3.54 2.20 4.89
CA CYS A 49 -2.44 2.96 4.29
C CYS A 49 -1.76 3.93 5.26
N ALA A 50 -2.50 4.45 6.23
CA ALA A 50 -1.94 5.30 7.27
C ALA A 50 -0.91 4.53 8.12
N ASP A 51 -1.23 3.29 8.51
CA ASP A 51 -0.30 2.44 9.26
C ASP A 51 0.89 2.02 8.39
N ALA A 52 0.65 1.62 7.14
CA ALA A 52 1.72 1.21 6.23
C ALA A 52 2.74 2.34 6.02
N LEU A 53 2.27 3.55 5.72
CA LEU A 53 3.12 4.74 5.62
C LEU A 53 3.81 5.07 6.95
N GLY A 54 3.10 4.93 8.09
CA GLY A 54 3.66 5.20 9.41
C GLY A 54 4.84 4.30 9.75
N VAL A 55 4.71 3.00 9.46
CA VAL A 55 5.77 1.99 9.67
C VAL A 55 6.98 2.31 8.80
N ILE A 56 6.79 2.51 7.49
CA ILE A 56 7.89 2.82 6.56
C ILE A 56 8.58 4.13 6.94
N ASN A 57 7.82 5.20 7.21
CA ASN A 57 8.41 6.48 7.59
C ASN A 57 9.24 6.37 8.86
N ARG A 58 8.74 5.65 9.86
CA ARG A 58 9.51 5.41 11.08
C ARG A 58 10.77 4.61 10.80
N TYR A 59 10.66 3.49 10.08
CA TYR A 59 11.82 2.67 9.71
C TYR A 59 12.91 3.50 9.02
N LEU A 60 12.53 4.37 8.08
CA LEU A 60 13.46 5.14 7.26
C LEU A 60 14.02 6.39 7.95
N THR A 61 13.35 6.95 8.97
CA THR A 61 13.72 8.27 9.50
C THR A 61 14.01 8.31 11.01
N ASP A 62 13.52 7.34 11.79
CA ASP A 62 13.68 7.33 13.24
C ASP A 62 15.10 6.90 13.64
N PRO A 63 15.90 7.76 14.31
CA PRO A 63 17.26 7.41 14.72
C PRO A 63 17.30 6.36 15.84
N SER A 64 16.18 6.08 16.52
CA SER A 64 16.09 5.00 17.50
C SER A 64 15.94 3.61 16.87
N VAL A 65 15.59 3.55 15.58
CA VAL A 65 15.54 2.32 14.79
C VAL A 65 16.95 2.03 14.27
N VAL A 66 17.72 1.27 15.06
CA VAL A 66 19.11 0.93 14.78
C VAL A 66 19.20 -0.11 13.66
N ARG A 67 19.84 0.24 12.54
CA ARG A 67 19.96 -0.60 11.34
C ARG A 67 21.36 -1.22 11.26
N ASP A 68 21.64 -2.14 12.17
CA ASP A 68 22.96 -2.77 12.33
C ASP A 68 23.07 -4.17 11.67
N GLY A 69 22.35 -4.43 10.57
CA GLY A 69 22.37 -5.74 9.91
C GLY A 69 21.27 -5.92 8.85
N GLU A 70 20.99 -7.18 8.52
CA GLU A 70 20.01 -7.56 7.48
C GLU A 70 18.59 -7.17 7.93
N TRP A 71 18.13 -7.59 9.10
CA TRP A 71 16.77 -7.29 9.61
C TRP A 71 16.77 -6.48 10.90
N VAL A 72 15.82 -5.54 10.99
CA VAL A 72 15.62 -4.63 12.12
C VAL A 72 14.23 -4.83 12.69
N ARG A 73 14.14 -5.12 13.99
CA ARG A 73 12.87 -5.30 14.69
C ARG A 73 12.48 -4.02 15.45
N PHE A 74 11.29 -3.51 15.20
CA PHE A 74 10.66 -2.50 16.07
C PHE A 74 9.14 -2.61 16.03
N ASP A 75 8.44 -2.35 17.14
CA ASP A 75 6.97 -2.38 17.24
C ASP A 75 6.29 -3.64 16.65
N GLY A 76 7.00 -4.78 16.72
CA GLY A 76 6.54 -6.06 16.18
C GLY A 76 6.72 -6.26 14.68
N TRP A 77 7.28 -5.27 13.97
CA TRP A 77 7.68 -5.37 12.56
C TRP A 77 9.13 -5.82 12.44
N ASP A 78 9.40 -6.71 11.50
CA ASP A 78 10.73 -7.01 11.01
C ASP A 78 10.90 -6.26 9.68
N CYS A 79 11.84 -5.32 9.62
CA CYS A 79 12.07 -4.47 8.47
C CYS A 79 13.50 -4.57 7.96
N TRP A 80 13.71 -4.41 6.66
CA TRP A 80 15.04 -4.37 6.07
C TRP A 80 15.14 -3.49 4.82
N THR A 81 16.36 -3.08 4.52
CA THR A 81 16.75 -2.37 3.30
C THR A 81 17.74 -3.26 2.55
N PRO A 82 17.37 -3.80 1.38
CA PRO A 82 18.29 -4.60 0.60
C PRO A 82 19.48 -3.80 0.09
N SER A 83 20.59 -4.48 -0.20
CA SER A 83 21.70 -3.88 -0.94
C SER A 83 21.24 -3.43 -2.35
N PRO A 84 21.93 -2.49 -3.01
CA PRO A 84 21.53 -2.03 -4.34
C PRO A 84 21.35 -3.16 -5.37
N GLU A 85 22.18 -4.20 -5.30
CA GLU A 85 22.06 -5.38 -6.17
C GLU A 85 20.80 -6.20 -5.86
N GLN A 86 20.48 -6.36 -4.56
CA GLN A 86 19.27 -7.06 -4.13
C GLN A 86 18.00 -6.28 -4.47
N GLN A 87 18.02 -4.94 -4.43
CA GLN A 87 16.86 -4.13 -4.81
C GLN A 87 16.43 -4.38 -6.27
N VAL A 88 17.40 -4.53 -7.18
CA VAL A 88 17.13 -4.87 -8.58
C VAL A 88 16.49 -6.26 -8.71
N LEU A 89 16.94 -7.23 -7.92
CA LEU A 89 16.43 -8.60 -7.97
C LEU A 89 15.05 -8.74 -7.32
N ASN A 90 14.83 -8.02 -6.23
CA ASN A 90 13.62 -8.11 -5.42
C ASN A 90 12.52 -7.16 -5.90
N ALA A 91 12.87 -6.13 -6.68
CA ALA A 91 11.98 -5.05 -7.12
C ALA A 91 11.34 -4.26 -5.96
N PHE A 92 12.09 -4.07 -4.87
CA PHE A 92 11.76 -3.14 -3.78
C PHE A 92 13.04 -2.62 -3.10
N SER A 93 12.92 -1.43 -2.50
CA SER A 93 13.99 -0.69 -1.81
C SER A 93 13.94 -0.83 -0.28
N ALA A 94 12.80 -1.22 0.27
CA ALA A 94 12.65 -1.62 1.66
C ALA A 94 11.44 -2.55 1.79
N GLU A 95 11.45 -3.41 2.81
CA GLU A 95 10.34 -4.30 3.17
C GLU A 95 10.16 -4.28 4.69
N CYS A 96 8.92 -4.30 5.13
CA CYS A 96 8.53 -4.45 6.53
C CYS A 96 7.42 -5.50 6.62
N ASN A 97 7.63 -6.56 7.40
CA ASN A 97 6.65 -7.62 7.59
C ASN A 97 6.24 -7.78 9.07
N ARG A 98 5.00 -8.21 9.27
CA ARG A 98 4.44 -8.56 10.58
C ARG A 98 3.32 -9.58 10.42
N GLY A 99 3.63 -10.83 10.75
CA GLY A 99 2.66 -11.92 10.65
C GLY A 99 2.28 -12.18 9.19
N VAL A 100 1.10 -11.72 8.78
CA VAL A 100 0.61 -11.85 7.40
C VAL A 100 0.72 -10.55 6.60
N ASP A 101 1.01 -9.43 7.27
CA ASP A 101 1.16 -8.13 6.63
C ASP A 101 2.59 -8.01 6.07
N ASP A 102 2.69 -7.56 4.82
CA ASP A 102 3.95 -7.22 4.15
C ASP A 102 3.78 -5.86 3.44
N ILE A 103 4.70 -4.94 3.68
CA ILE A 103 4.73 -3.59 3.12
C ILE A 103 6.07 -3.41 2.42
N GLN A 104 6.04 -2.93 1.18
CA GLN A 104 7.23 -2.72 0.38
C GLN A 104 7.30 -1.30 -0.16
N VAL A 105 8.51 -0.77 -0.27
CA VAL A 105 8.79 0.52 -0.94
C VAL A 105 9.31 0.22 -2.34
N ARG A 106 8.54 0.58 -3.36
CA ARG A 106 8.78 0.23 -4.77
C ARG A 106 8.92 1.48 -5.63
N ASP A 107 9.69 1.38 -6.70
CA ASP A 107 9.85 2.43 -7.72
C ASP A 107 8.68 2.42 -8.72
#